data_AF-G9QNW9-F1
#
_entry.id   AF-G9QNW9-F1
#
_cell.length_a   1.000
_cell.length_b   1.000
_cell.length_c   1.000
_cell.angle_alpha   90.00
_cell.angle_beta   90.00
_cell.angle_gamma   90.00
#
_symmetry.space_group_name_H-M   'P 1'
#
loop_
_entity.id
_entity.type
_entity.pdbx_description
1 polymer ?
#
loop_
_entity_poly.entity_id
_entity_poly.type
_entity_poly.pdbx_seq_one_letter_code
_entity_poly.pdbx_strand_id
1 'polypeptide(L)'
;MKLRMTYSSWLILFTLIGFETVQYLTQYLLEDIIGGRITSLVISVVSILVSFGILQYFLVKPISQLIERTQAIINGDVSQTVQVDAKGDLEVLARTINNCR
;
A
#
# COMPACT_ATOMS: atom_id res chain seq x y z
N MET A 1 20.79 7.79 18.46
CA MET A 1 19.36 8.16 18.34
C MET A 1 18.59 6.97 17.79
N LYS A 2 17.68 6.36 18.55
CA LYS A 2 16.77 5.32 18.03
C LYS A 2 15.62 6.02 17.32
N LEU A 3 15.65 6.06 15.98
CA LEU A 3 14.49 6.46 15.20
C LEU A 3 13.41 5.39 15.37
N ARG A 4 12.43 5.65 16.25
CA ARG A 4 11.16 4.93 16.25
C ARG A 4 10.38 5.48 15.06
N MET A 5 10.51 4.86 13.89
CA MET A 5 9.65 5.19 12.76
C MET A 5 8.20 4.84 13.12
N THR A 6 7.30 5.81 12.96
CA THR A 6 5.85 5.57 13.00
C THR A 6 5.47 4.63 11.85
N TYR A 7 4.48 3.74 12.06
CA TYR A 7 4.02 2.79 11.03
C TYR A 7 3.72 3.46 9.68
N SER A 8 3.18 4.68 9.69
CA SER A 8 2.93 5.49 8.49
C SER A 8 4.21 5.79 7.68
N SER A 9 5.34 6.12 8.35
CA SER A 9 6.64 6.33 7.66
C SER A 9 7.19 5.05 7.02
N TRP A 10 7.04 3.90 7.70
CA TRP A 10 7.55 2.63 7.20
C TRP A 10 6.78 2.18 5.96
N LEU A 11 5.47 2.41 5.97
CA LEU A 11 4.56 2.09 4.88
C LEU A 11 4.85 2.93 3.62
N ILE A 12 5.10 4.23 3.80
CA ILE A 12 5.51 5.11 2.70
C ILE A 12 6.81 4.61 2.06
N LEU A 13 7.84 4.32 2.86
CA LEU A 13 9.11 3.80 2.34
C LEU A 13 8.94 2.47 1.61
N PHE A 14 8.10 1.57 2.14
CA PHE A 14 7.83 0.29 1.50
C PHE A 14 7.12 0.46 0.16
N THR A 15 6.18 1.40 0.05
CA THR A 15 5.50 1.70 -1.23
C THR A 15 6.45 2.33 -2.24
N LEU A 16 7.37 3.19 -1.79
CA LEU A 16 8.34 3.87 -2.66
C LEU A 16 9.35 2.88 -3.25
N ILE A 17 9.90 2.01 -2.38
CA ILE A 17 10.80 0.93 -2.77
C ILE A 17 10.09 -0.09 -3.68
N GLY A 18 8.84 -0.43 -3.37
CA GLY A 18 8.01 -1.29 -4.22
C GLY A 18 7.80 -0.70 -5.62
N PHE A 19 7.61 0.61 -5.74
CA PHE A 19 7.45 1.29 -7.02
C PHE A 19 8.75 1.31 -7.84
N GLU A 20 9.88 1.70 -7.23
CA GLU A 20 11.20 1.72 -7.90
C GLU A 20 11.63 0.33 -8.38
N THR A 21 11.42 -0.70 -7.57
CA THR A 21 11.78 -2.08 -7.93
C THR A 21 10.96 -2.61 -9.10
N VAL A 22 9.66 -2.32 -9.15
CA VAL A 22 8.79 -2.69 -10.30
C VAL A 22 9.24 -1.98 -11.57
N GLN A 23 9.56 -0.69 -11.50
CA GLN A 23 10.04 0.06 -12.67
C GLN A 23 11.38 -0.46 -13.19
N TYR A 24 12.34 -0.69 -12.29
CA TYR A 24 13.65 -1.22 -12.65
C TYR A 24 13.56 -2.60 -13.31
N LEU A 25 12.75 -3.51 -12.74
CA LEU A 25 12.56 -4.84 -13.31
C LEU A 25 11.78 -4.82 -14.63
N THR A 26 10.83 -3.89 -14.80
CA THR A 26 10.12 -3.71 -16.08
C THR A 26 11.06 -3.22 -17.17
N GLN A 27 11.99 -2.33 -16.83
CA GLN A 27 13.02 -1.85 -17.76
C GLN A 27 14.02 -2.96 -18.11
N TYR A 28 14.45 -3.76 -17.13
CA TYR A 28 15.30 -4.94 -17.34
C TYR A 28 14.60 -5.99 -18.23
N LEU A 29 13.30 -6.23 -18.04
CA LEU A 29 12.50 -7.12 -18.88
C LEU A 29 12.45 -6.68 -20.36
N LEU A 30 12.33 -5.37 -20.63
CA LEU A 30 12.32 -4.84 -21.99
C LEU A 30 13.65 -5.10 -22.72
N GLU A 31 14.77 -5.15 -22.00
CA GLU A 31 16.10 -5.40 -22.54
C GLU A 31 16.36 -6.91 -22.78
N ASP A 32 15.86 -7.78 -21.89
CA ASP A 32 16.10 -9.23 -21.93
C ASP A 32 15.14 -10.00 -22.86
N ILE A 33 13.93 -9.48 -23.12
CA ILE A 33 12.97 -10.06 -24.10
C ILE A 33 13.60 -10.15 -25.51
N ILE A 34 14.53 -9.25 -25.83
CA ILE A 34 15.26 -9.23 -27.11
C ILE A 34 16.45 -10.21 -27.08
N GLY A 35 16.98 -10.55 -25.89
CA GLY A 35 18.19 -11.37 -25.69
C GLY A 35 17.96 -12.86 -25.40
N GLY A 36 16.75 -13.27 -25.03
CA GLY A 36 16.31 -14.67 -25.02
C GLY A 36 16.89 -15.57 -23.91
N ARG A 37 17.46 -15.03 -22.83
CA ARG A 37 17.93 -15.82 -21.68
C ARG A 37 17.33 -15.26 -20.39
N ILE A 38 16.66 -16.12 -19.61
CA ILE A 38 16.06 -15.83 -18.27
C ILE A 38 14.71 -15.09 -18.30
N THR A 39 13.78 -15.50 -19.15
CA THR A 39 12.41 -14.95 -19.14
C THR A 39 11.54 -15.48 -17.99
N SER A 40 11.65 -16.76 -17.60
CA SER A 40 10.69 -17.36 -16.65
C SER A 40 10.86 -16.89 -15.20
N LEU A 41 12.08 -16.78 -14.69
CA LEU A 41 12.34 -16.30 -13.32
C LEU A 41 12.03 -14.82 -13.18
N VAL A 42 12.42 -13.99 -14.15
CA VAL A 42 12.18 -12.54 -14.08
C VAL A 42 10.68 -12.24 -14.14
N ILE A 43 9.93 -12.91 -15.02
CA ILE A 43 8.47 -12.78 -15.09
C ILE A 43 7.82 -13.20 -13.76
N SER A 44 8.31 -14.27 -13.12
CA SER A 44 7.79 -14.69 -11.80
C SER A 44 8.04 -13.64 -10.72
N VAL A 45 9.24 -13.06 -10.67
CA VAL A 45 9.59 -12.02 -9.70
C VAL A 45 8.74 -10.77 -9.91
N VAL A 46 8.57 -10.34 -11.15
CA VAL A 46 7.71 -9.18 -11.48
C VAL A 46 6.25 -9.46 -11.12
N SER A 47 5.75 -10.66 -11.41
CA SER A 47 4.36 -11.03 -11.06
C SER A 47 4.11 -10.99 -9.55
N ILE A 48 5.07 -11.45 -8.74
CA ILE A 48 4.99 -11.39 -7.28
C ILE A 48 4.97 -9.95 -6.78
N LEU A 49 5.85 -9.10 -7.33
CA LEU A 49 5.93 -7.69 -6.93
C LEU A 49 4.67 -6.91 -7.31
N VAL A 50 4.14 -7.11 -8.53
CA VAL A 50 2.89 -6.49 -8.97
C VAL A 50 1.73 -6.95 -8.08
N SER A 51 1.64 -8.24 -7.77
CA SER A 51 0.62 -8.78 -6.87
C SER A 51 0.70 -8.16 -5.47
N PHE A 52 1.91 -7.98 -4.94
CA PHE A 52 2.14 -7.32 -3.65
C PHE A 52 1.73 -5.83 -3.68
N GLY A 53 2.05 -5.11 -4.76
CA GLY A 53 1.63 -3.72 -4.94
C GLY A 53 0.12 -3.55 -4.98
N ILE A 54 -0.58 -4.45 -5.67
CA ILE A 54 -2.05 -4.49 -5.70
C ILE A 54 -2.60 -4.72 -4.29
N LEU A 55 -2.06 -5.70 -3.55
CA LEU A 55 -2.47 -5.99 -2.17
C LEU A 55 -2.28 -4.77 -1.25
N GLN A 56 -1.13 -4.10 -1.34
CA GLN A 56 -0.87 -2.89 -0.56
C GLN A 56 -1.87 -1.78 -0.87
N TYR A 57 -2.16 -1.55 -2.15
CA TYR A 57 -3.08 -0.50 -2.57
C TYR A 57 -4.51 -0.77 -2.09
N PHE A 58 -5.03 -1.99 -2.28
CA PHE A 58 -6.43 -2.30 -2.02
C PHE A 58 -6.77 -2.60 -0.55
N LEU A 59 -5.81 -3.05 0.27
CA LEU A 59 -6.08 -3.41 1.67
C LEU A 59 -5.32 -2.54 2.65
N VAL A 60 -4.01 -2.38 2.46
CA VAL A 60 -3.14 -1.77 3.46
C VAL A 60 -3.34 -0.25 3.56
N LYS A 61 -3.48 0.44 2.42
CA LYS A 61 -3.73 1.89 2.41
C LYS A 61 -5.07 2.24 3.10
N PRO A 62 -6.22 1.66 2.69
CA PRO A 62 -7.50 1.82 3.38
C PRO A 62 -7.45 1.64 4.89
N ILE A 63 -6.88 0.52 5.36
CA ILE A 63 -6.80 0.20 6.79
C ILE A 63 -5.96 1.24 7.53
N SER A 64 -4.86 1.69 6.93
CA SER A 64 -3.98 2.69 7.55
C SER A 64 -4.68 4.03 7.72
N GLN A 65 -5.46 4.45 6.73
CA GLN A 65 -6.27 5.67 6.83
C GLN A 65 -7.32 5.57 7.94
N LEU A 66 -7.95 4.39 8.11
CA LEU A 66 -8.90 4.14 9.20
C LEU A 66 -8.25 4.11 10.59
N ILE A 67 -7.01 3.63 10.69
CA ILE A 67 -6.25 3.68 11.94
C ILE A 67 -5.92 5.13 12.30
N GLU A 68 -5.47 5.93 11.34
CA GLU A 68 -5.22 7.36 11.55
C GLU A 68 -6.49 8.09 12.02
N ARG A 69 -7.66 7.72 11.47
CA ARG A 69 -8.95 8.19 11.98
C ARG A 69 -9.25 7.80 13.40
N THR A 70 -9.09 6.52 13.70
CA THR A 70 -9.36 6.00 15.03
C THR A 70 -8.49 6.70 16.06
N GLN A 71 -7.23 7.01 15.72
CA GLN A 71 -6.35 7.78 16.58
C GLN A 71 -6.81 9.24 16.76
N ALA A 72 -7.30 9.91 15.72
CA ALA A 72 -7.86 11.26 15.82
C ALA A 72 -9.09 11.30 16.74
N ILE A 73 -9.99 10.30 16.62
CA ILE A 73 -11.16 10.14 17.50
C ILE A 73 -10.72 9.93 18.95
N ILE A 74 -9.73 9.05 19.19
CA ILE A 74 -9.16 8.83 20.53
C ILE A 74 -8.57 10.13 21.11
N ASN A 75 -8.01 10.99 20.26
CA ASN A 75 -7.47 12.29 20.65
C ASN A 75 -8.55 13.40 20.77
N GLY A 76 -9.82 13.08 20.49
CA GLY A 76 -10.96 13.99 20.63
C GLY A 76 -11.32 14.83 19.40
N ASP A 77 -10.69 14.60 18.25
CA ASP A 77 -11.04 15.26 16.98
C ASP A 77 -11.88 14.34 16.08
N VAL A 78 -13.19 14.53 16.15
CA VAL A 78 -14.20 13.79 15.36
C VAL A 78 -14.70 14.59 14.14
N SER A 79 -14.12 15.77 13.87
CA SER A 79 -14.64 16.70 12.87
C SER A 79 -14.30 16.31 11.42
N GLN A 80 -13.19 15.60 11.23
CA GLN A 80 -12.74 15.22 9.90
C GLN A 80 -13.56 13.99 9.41
N THR A 81 -13.64 13.70 8.10
CA THR A 81 -14.08 12.38 7.56
C THR A 81 -13.06 11.75 6.59
N VAL A 82 -12.92 10.40 6.56
CA VAL A 82 -12.05 9.72 5.59
C VAL A 82 -12.90 9.13 4.47
N GLN A 83 -12.56 9.45 3.23
CA GLN A 83 -13.04 8.70 2.08
C GLN A 83 -12.04 7.61 1.75
N VAL A 84 -12.48 6.37 1.91
CA VAL A 84 -11.70 5.18 1.62
C VAL A 84 -12.31 4.53 0.40
N ASP A 85 -11.51 4.33 -0.66
CA ASP A 85 -11.94 3.57 -1.82
C ASP A 85 -11.79 2.06 -1.53
N ALA A 86 -12.74 1.55 -0.77
CA ALA A 86 -12.81 0.15 -0.38
C ALA A 86 -14.24 -0.37 -0.56
N LYS A 87 -14.39 -1.67 -0.81
CA LYS A 87 -15.68 -2.34 -1.00
C LYS A 87 -15.92 -3.39 0.08
N GLY A 88 -17.18 -3.68 0.37
CA GLY A 88 -17.58 -4.75 1.29
C GLY A 88 -17.34 -4.39 2.76
N ASP A 89 -16.78 -5.32 3.55
CA ASP A 89 -16.61 -5.15 5.00
C ASP A 89 -15.76 -3.93 5.38
N LEU A 90 -14.77 -3.59 4.55
CA LEU A 90 -13.90 -2.44 4.78
C LEU A 90 -14.63 -1.11 4.55
N GLU A 91 -15.61 -1.09 3.64
CA GLU A 91 -16.50 0.05 3.41
C GLU A 91 -17.48 0.24 4.59
N VAL A 92 -18.02 -0.87 5.12
CA VAL A 92 -18.86 -0.86 6.32
C VAL A 92 -18.05 -0.36 7.52
N LEU A 93 -16.83 -0.86 7.71
CA LEU A 93 -15.94 -0.40 8.77
C LEU A 93 -15.62 1.09 8.63
N ALA A 94 -15.34 1.57 7.42
CA ALA A 94 -15.07 2.98 7.16
C ALA A 94 -16.27 3.86 7.53
N ARG A 95 -17.49 3.46 7.18
CA ARG A 95 -18.71 4.16 7.59
C ARG A 95 -18.89 4.17 9.10
N THR A 96 -18.68 3.04 9.78
CA THR A 96 -18.80 2.95 11.24
C THR A 96 -17.83 3.91 11.93
N ILE A 97 -16.56 3.92 11.51
CA ILE A 97 -15.53 4.81 12.06
C ILE A 97 -15.87 6.28 11.77
N ASN A 98 -16.34 6.62 10.57
CA ASN A 98 -16.74 7.99 10.22
C ASN A 98 -17.96 8.49 11.00
N ASN A 99 -18.82 7.59 11.50
CA ASN A 99 -20.01 7.93 12.27
C ASN A 99 -19.77 7.87 13.79
N CYS A 100 -18.56 7.55 14.24
CA CYS A 100 -18.21 7.68 15.65
C CYS A 100 -18.19 9.16 16.04
N ARG A 101 -18.95 9.50 17.09
CA ARG A 101 -19.06 10.84 17.65
C ARG A 101 -18.46 10.90 19.04
#